data_AF-A0AAV6XL50-F1
#
_entry.id   AF-A0AAV6XL50-F1
#
_cell.length_a   1.000
_cell.length_b   1.000
_cell.length_c   1.000
_cell.angle_alpha   90.00
_cell.angle_beta   90.00
_cell.angle_gamma   90.00
#
_symmetry.space_group_name_H-M   'P 1'
#
loop_
_entity.id
_entity.type
_entity.pdbx_description
1 polymer ?
#
loop_
_entity_poly.entity_id
_entity_poly.type
_entity_poly.pdbx_seq_one_letter_code
_entity_poly.pdbx_strand_id
1 'polypeptide(L)'
;MLLCSGPLMLCLILHFGDGSIINLDKETVDTPSNRTGRLPVRSISRLLILIYMFVVALPPSEINFVPLKQTFRGNGLMEFYKTKNVFIECTPTDLTKANIVLKTMVTMFSVYCERKFEVEPVEVIYPHGKSYVCPDLSLYQMVEPLSYITNAVGVSLPAHELVNVPEIVTVFNVSRTLEQNATQLINKWQYIADKVDENLSLRLFITIPKVSDDDINNGGGKKNKKRTVVAHFTSSFLGGVDHLLTIMKETFPELGVTNEDCTEMPWIEAMIFFAQLPLNNTTSQLIDDLSSGTGGSGLSKTYFKGKSDYVRVPIPEDGLRGIWEYFKNEDGWLVEVQFSPYGGRINDLSETQTPFPHRAGNMYMIEYGIHWDEARISESQKHINWIRRLHNYMAPYVSNSPRAQYINYRDLDLGMNNLHGYTSYNQASSWGFKYFKMNFDRLVRVKTKVDPTNFFRNEQSIPPLPSFQISTFRDHHNNMKEFVQYANV
;
A
#
# COMPACT_ATOMS: atom_id res chain seq x y z
N MET A 1 43.27 26.63 -2.81
CA MET A 1 43.28 26.46 -4.28
C MET A 1 42.83 25.03 -4.58
N LEU A 2 41.60 24.83 -5.02
CA LEU A 2 41.16 23.59 -5.65
C LEU A 2 40.09 23.95 -6.69
N LEU A 3 40.58 24.14 -7.91
CA LEU A 3 39.83 24.14 -9.16
C LEU A 3 39.19 22.76 -9.33
N CYS A 4 37.92 22.68 -9.76
CA CYS A 4 37.40 21.51 -10.47
C CYS A 4 36.27 21.91 -11.42
N SER A 5 36.47 21.61 -12.71
CA SER A 5 35.54 21.79 -13.82
C SER A 5 34.96 20.42 -14.25
N GLY A 6 33.69 20.14 -13.91
CA GLY A 6 32.79 19.03 -14.33
C GLY A 6 33.12 17.60 -13.82
N PRO A 7 32.19 16.60 -13.76
CA PRO A 7 30.71 16.56 -13.91
C PRO A 7 29.94 16.12 -12.61
N LEU A 8 28.59 16.15 -12.62
CA LEU A 8 27.60 15.61 -11.65
C LEU A 8 28.05 15.42 -10.18
N MET A 9 27.87 16.45 -9.34
CA MET A 9 28.06 16.40 -7.89
C MET A 9 26.74 16.69 -7.17
N LEU A 10 26.31 15.78 -6.28
CA LEU A 10 25.08 15.89 -5.48
C LEU A 10 25.44 15.96 -3.99
N CYS A 11 25.72 17.17 -3.50
CA CYS A 11 26.12 17.37 -2.10
C CYS A 11 24.90 17.35 -1.17
N LEU A 12 25.02 16.66 -0.04
CA LEU A 12 23.95 16.53 0.96
C LEU A 12 24.46 16.82 2.38
N ILE A 13 23.89 17.82 3.07
CA ILE A 13 24.34 18.29 4.39
C ILE A 13 23.30 17.97 5.49
N LEU A 14 23.79 17.62 6.68
CA LEU A 14 23.05 17.46 7.94
C LEU A 14 23.59 18.44 9.00
N HIS A 15 22.72 19.11 9.78
CA HIS A 15 23.11 20.01 10.88
C HIS A 15 22.53 19.59 12.24
N PHE A 16 23.26 19.87 13.33
CA PHE A 16 22.88 19.64 14.74
C PHE A 16 23.23 20.89 15.61
N GLY A 17 22.40 21.28 16.60
CA GLY A 17 22.60 22.47 17.49
C GLY A 17 23.82 22.37 18.43
N ASP A 18 24.28 23.36 19.21
CA ASP A 18 23.71 24.56 19.85
C ASP A 18 24.69 25.76 19.86
N GLY A 19 24.18 26.98 20.08
CA GLY A 19 24.89 28.24 19.89
C GLY A 19 26.16 28.49 20.71
N SER A 20 27.26 28.81 20.01
CA SER A 20 28.39 29.60 20.52
C SER A 20 29.15 30.25 19.35
N ILE A 21 29.58 31.51 19.53
CA ILE A 21 30.19 32.37 18.49
C ILE A 21 31.71 32.18 18.52
N ILE A 22 32.35 31.95 17.36
CA ILE A 22 33.82 32.01 17.20
C ILE A 22 34.16 32.99 16.07
N ASN A 23 35.04 33.94 16.39
CA ASN A 23 35.56 34.99 15.53
C ASN A 23 36.78 34.47 14.76
N LEU A 24 36.93 34.80 13.47
CA LEU A 24 38.15 34.49 12.71
C LEU A 24 38.67 35.74 11.99
N ASP A 25 39.86 36.15 12.41
CA ASP A 25 40.67 37.23 11.86
C ASP A 25 41.53 36.76 10.65
N LYS A 26 42.03 37.76 9.93
CA LYS A 26 42.81 37.82 8.66
C LYS A 26 44.03 36.89 8.52
N GLU A 27 44.35 36.53 7.26
CA GLU A 27 45.64 36.77 6.54
C GLU A 27 45.68 36.03 5.18
N THR A 28 45.57 36.72 4.03
CA THR A 28 46.61 37.22 3.08
C THR A 28 47.09 36.25 1.97
N VAL A 29 47.21 36.86 0.79
CA VAL A 29 47.44 36.37 -0.58
C VAL A 29 48.88 35.94 -0.82
N ASP A 30 49.11 34.93 -1.67
CA ASP A 30 50.22 34.92 -2.63
C ASP A 30 50.02 33.93 -3.80
N THR A 31 50.47 34.35 -5.00
CA THR A 31 50.57 33.56 -6.26
C THR A 31 52.04 33.50 -6.69
N PRO A 32 52.53 32.48 -7.45
CA PRO A 32 52.72 32.72 -8.90
C PRO A 32 52.75 31.51 -9.87
N SER A 33 52.36 31.79 -11.13
CA SER A 33 52.99 31.40 -12.43
C SER A 33 52.74 30.06 -13.17
N ASN A 34 52.64 30.22 -14.51
CA ASN A 34 52.40 29.28 -15.62
C ASN A 34 53.41 28.11 -15.78
N ARG A 35 52.94 26.93 -16.24
CA ARG A 35 53.42 26.26 -17.48
C ARG A 35 52.59 25.02 -17.85
N THR A 36 52.60 24.78 -19.16
CA THR A 36 51.88 23.82 -20.01
C THR A 36 52.17 22.34 -19.75
N GLY A 37 51.12 21.50 -19.82
CA GLY A 37 51.24 20.05 -19.98
C GLY A 37 49.89 19.39 -20.25
N ARG A 38 49.65 18.91 -21.47
CA ARG A 38 48.61 17.90 -21.77
C ARG A 38 49.16 16.53 -21.34
N LEU A 39 48.37 15.75 -20.59
CA LEU A 39 48.36 14.26 -20.46
C LEU A 39 47.30 13.87 -19.37
N PRO A 40 46.79 12.63 -19.28
CA PRO A 40 45.55 12.15 -19.93
C PRO A 40 44.39 11.73 -18.98
N VAL A 41 43.20 11.55 -19.57
CA VAL A 41 42.02 10.72 -19.21
C VAL A 41 41.91 10.16 -17.77
N ARG A 42 40.77 10.43 -17.08
CA ARG A 42 39.95 9.41 -16.38
C ARG A 42 38.58 9.93 -15.90
N SER A 43 37.59 9.04 -16.04
CA SER A 43 36.15 9.15 -15.72
C SER A 43 35.88 9.39 -14.23
N ILE A 44 34.79 10.09 -13.91
CA ILE A 44 34.18 10.14 -12.56
C ILE A 44 32.78 9.53 -12.65
N SER A 45 32.49 8.58 -11.75
CA SER A 45 31.51 7.50 -11.94
C SER A 45 30.45 7.35 -10.80
N ARG A 46 30.28 8.32 -9.88
CA ARG A 46 29.53 8.14 -8.60
C ARG A 46 28.92 9.43 -8.00
N LEU A 47 27.93 9.25 -7.13
CA LEU A 47 27.26 10.28 -6.30
C LEU A 47 28.11 10.61 -5.05
N LEU A 48 28.56 11.87 -4.89
CA LEU A 48 29.44 12.30 -3.80
C LEU A 48 28.71 13.20 -2.78
N ILE A 49 28.71 12.85 -1.49
CA ILE A 49 28.09 13.63 -0.41
C ILE A 49 29.17 14.41 0.35
N LEU A 50 28.92 15.66 0.73
CA LEU A 50 29.87 16.52 1.48
C LEU A 50 29.10 17.23 2.58
N ILE A 51 29.65 17.27 3.80
CA ILE A 51 29.04 17.93 4.97
C ILE A 51 29.89 19.13 5.39
N TYR A 52 29.29 20.32 5.45
CA TYR A 52 29.89 21.59 5.89
C TYR A 52 28.96 22.33 6.86
N MET A 53 29.53 23.02 7.86
CA MET A 53 28.79 23.91 8.78
C MET A 53 28.89 25.38 8.31
N PHE A 54 27.75 26.05 8.12
CA PHE A 54 27.65 27.51 8.13
C PHE A 54 26.65 27.92 9.22
N VAL A 55 27.09 28.75 10.16
CA VAL A 55 26.19 29.46 11.09
C VAL A 55 25.75 30.73 10.39
N VAL A 56 24.44 30.89 10.17
CA VAL A 56 23.72 32.07 9.67
C VAL A 56 24.62 33.10 8.95
N ALA A 57 24.90 32.85 7.68
CA ALA A 57 25.37 33.87 6.76
C ALA A 57 24.36 33.96 5.62
N LEU A 58 23.94 35.18 5.28
CA LEU A 58 23.16 35.44 4.05
C LEU A 58 23.86 34.73 2.86
N PRO A 59 23.10 34.13 1.93
CA PRO A 59 23.67 33.33 0.87
C PRO A 59 24.67 34.17 0.05
N PRO A 60 25.81 33.59 -0.39
CA PRO A 60 26.67 34.26 -1.34
C PRO A 60 25.84 34.63 -2.57
N SER A 61 25.97 35.87 -3.04
CA SER A 61 25.21 36.45 -4.17
C SER A 61 25.40 35.72 -5.51
N GLU A 62 26.20 34.66 -5.53
CA GLU A 62 26.54 33.85 -6.70
C GLU A 62 25.78 32.51 -6.78
N ILE A 63 25.00 32.13 -5.74
CA ILE A 63 24.21 30.89 -5.75
C ILE A 63 22.72 31.22 -5.72
N ASN A 64 22.02 30.91 -6.81
CA ASN A 64 20.56 31.01 -6.88
C ASN A 64 19.93 29.88 -6.07
N PHE A 65 19.51 30.18 -4.84
CA PHE A 65 18.70 29.28 -4.02
C PHE A 65 17.24 29.35 -4.48
N VAL A 66 16.71 28.24 -4.99
CA VAL A 66 15.29 28.08 -5.30
C VAL A 66 14.68 27.11 -4.28
N PRO A 67 13.70 27.54 -3.47
CA PRO A 67 13.04 26.66 -2.52
C PRO A 67 12.39 25.47 -3.22
N LEU A 68 12.66 24.25 -2.73
CA LEU A 68 11.97 23.03 -3.16
C LEU A 68 10.48 23.15 -2.83
N LYS A 69 9.64 23.33 -3.85
CA LYS A 69 8.20 23.07 -3.71
C LYS A 69 8.00 21.56 -3.57
N GLN A 70 7.45 21.10 -2.44
CA GLN A 70 7.22 19.68 -2.09
C GLN A 70 6.31 18.90 -3.07
N THR A 71 5.90 19.49 -4.19
CA THR A 71 4.96 18.92 -5.17
C THR A 71 5.62 18.20 -6.35
N PHE A 72 6.95 18.20 -6.46
CA PHE A 72 7.64 17.59 -7.61
C PHE A 72 8.07 16.14 -7.36
N ARG A 73 7.74 15.23 -8.30
CA ARG A 73 8.41 13.92 -8.42
C ARG A 73 9.86 14.14 -8.91
N GLY A 74 10.80 13.23 -8.58
CA GLY A 74 12.22 13.35 -8.95
C GLY A 74 12.47 13.69 -10.43
N ASN A 75 11.67 13.12 -11.34
CA ASN A 75 11.67 13.38 -12.78
C ASN A 75 11.38 14.86 -13.10
N GLY A 76 10.33 15.41 -12.48
CA GLY A 76 9.91 16.80 -12.69
C GLY A 76 10.91 17.80 -12.13
N LEU A 77 11.66 17.41 -11.10
CA LEU A 77 12.76 18.20 -10.54
C LEU A 77 13.94 18.30 -11.50
N MET A 78 14.38 17.17 -12.06
CA MET A 78 15.49 17.14 -13.02
C MET A 78 15.15 17.85 -14.34
N GLU A 79 13.92 17.72 -14.80
CA GLU A 79 13.43 18.39 -16.01
C GLU A 79 13.25 19.91 -15.81
N PHE A 80 12.79 20.33 -14.62
CA PHE A 80 12.59 21.74 -14.27
C PHE A 80 13.93 22.49 -14.17
N TYR A 81 14.90 21.95 -13.44
CA TYR A 81 16.19 22.65 -13.22
C TYR A 81 17.19 22.45 -14.34
N LYS A 82 16.98 21.47 -15.24
CA LYS A 82 17.92 21.11 -16.34
C LYS A 82 19.38 21.01 -15.87
N THR A 83 19.58 20.63 -14.62
CA THR A 83 20.88 20.61 -13.97
C THR A 83 21.35 19.18 -13.80
N LYS A 84 22.66 19.02 -13.90
CA LYS A 84 23.38 17.81 -13.56
C LYS A 84 23.80 17.84 -12.07
N ASN A 85 23.79 19.00 -11.42
CA ASN A 85 24.20 19.12 -10.03
C ASN A 85 23.01 19.57 -9.18
N VAL A 86 22.64 18.79 -8.18
CA VAL A 86 21.59 19.17 -7.23
C VAL A 86 22.20 19.15 -5.84
N PHE A 87 22.13 20.27 -5.14
CA PHE A 87 22.52 20.36 -3.75
C PHE A 87 21.27 20.14 -2.89
N ILE A 88 21.30 19.19 -1.96
CA ILE A 88 20.15 18.87 -1.09
C ILE A 88 20.57 19.13 0.35
N GLU A 89 20.01 20.15 0.99
CA GLU A 89 20.22 20.37 2.41
C GLU A 89 19.08 19.76 3.22
N CYS A 90 19.41 18.92 4.21
CA CYS A 90 18.43 18.38 5.15
C CYS A 90 18.68 18.97 6.53
N THR A 91 17.83 19.92 6.93
CA THR A 91 17.95 20.61 8.24
C THR A 91 16.76 20.28 9.14
N PRO A 92 16.88 19.26 10.01
CA PRO A 92 15.86 18.92 11.00
C PRO A 92 16.37 19.04 12.44
N THR A 93 15.44 19.05 13.40
CA THR A 93 15.75 19.07 14.84
C THR A 93 15.97 17.67 15.45
N ASP A 94 15.87 16.61 14.64
CA ASP A 94 15.89 15.21 15.06
C ASP A 94 16.74 14.41 14.05
N LEU A 95 17.81 13.79 14.54
CA LEU A 95 18.78 13.06 13.71
C LEU A 95 18.17 11.83 13.03
N THR A 96 17.24 11.14 13.68
CA THR A 96 16.54 9.98 13.12
C THR A 96 15.67 10.40 11.95
N LYS A 97 14.88 11.48 12.13
CA LYS A 97 14.07 12.04 11.04
C LYS A 97 14.95 12.57 9.91
N ALA A 98 16.10 13.17 10.23
CA ALA A 98 17.10 13.59 9.26
C ALA A 98 17.56 12.43 8.39
N ASN A 99 17.97 11.34 9.02
CA ASN A 99 18.45 10.15 8.35
C ASN A 99 17.36 9.51 7.49
N ILE A 100 16.11 9.47 7.94
CA ILE A 100 14.99 8.97 7.13
C ILE A 100 14.77 9.81 5.88
N VAL A 101 14.73 11.14 6.01
CA VAL A 101 14.56 12.06 4.87
C VAL A 101 15.73 11.92 3.89
N LEU A 102 16.95 11.89 4.41
CA LEU A 102 18.17 11.69 3.64
C LEU A 102 18.14 10.37 2.87
N LYS A 103 17.87 9.23 3.55
CA LYS A 103 17.74 7.91 2.90
C LYS A 103 16.70 7.97 1.80
N THR A 104 15.53 8.56 2.07
CA THR A 104 14.45 8.71 1.08
C THR A 104 14.91 9.50 -0.15
N MET A 105 15.52 10.67 0.04
CA MET A 105 16.00 11.52 -1.06
C MET A 105 17.07 10.81 -1.88
N VAL A 106 18.06 10.21 -1.23
CA VAL A 106 19.14 9.49 -1.90
C VAL A 106 18.61 8.31 -2.71
N THR A 107 17.72 7.50 -2.14
CA THR A 107 17.08 6.39 -2.87
C THR A 107 16.27 6.91 -4.06
N MET A 108 15.49 7.98 -3.89
CA MET A 108 14.71 8.59 -4.98
C MET A 108 15.60 9.09 -6.13
N PHE A 109 16.73 9.72 -5.82
CA PHE A 109 17.63 10.29 -6.84
C PHE A 109 18.61 9.28 -7.44
N SER A 110 18.93 8.20 -6.74
CA SER A 110 19.90 7.18 -7.21
C SER A 110 19.52 6.52 -8.53
N VAL A 111 18.22 6.52 -8.91
CA VAL A 111 17.71 6.03 -10.21
C VAL A 111 18.27 6.83 -11.39
N TYR A 112 18.62 8.10 -11.17
CA TYR A 112 19.11 9.02 -12.19
C TYR A 112 20.63 9.12 -12.24
N CYS A 113 21.34 8.39 -11.37
CA CYS A 113 22.79 8.29 -11.40
C CYS A 113 23.27 7.48 -12.62
N GLU A 114 24.48 7.76 -13.09
CA GLU A 114 25.10 7.01 -14.20
C GLU A 114 25.18 5.51 -13.90
N ARG A 115 25.55 5.16 -12.67
CA ARG A 115 25.31 3.82 -12.10
C ARG A 115 24.07 3.89 -11.21
N LYS A 116 22.97 3.32 -11.69
CA LYS A 116 21.67 3.37 -11.03
C LYS A 116 21.72 2.65 -9.68
N PHE A 117 21.04 3.21 -8.70
CA PHE A 117 20.91 2.65 -7.34
C PHE A 117 22.21 2.55 -6.55
N GLU A 118 23.27 3.20 -7.03
CA GLU A 118 24.53 3.30 -6.30
C GLU A 118 24.68 4.65 -5.62
N VAL A 119 25.22 4.59 -4.40
CA VAL A 119 25.47 5.74 -3.53
C VAL A 119 26.84 5.56 -2.92
N GLU A 120 27.65 6.61 -2.90
CA GLU A 120 28.93 6.59 -2.21
C GLU A 120 28.74 7.21 -0.82
N PRO A 121 28.94 6.43 0.26
CA PRO A 121 28.87 6.98 1.60
C PRO A 121 30.14 7.76 1.91
N VAL A 122 30.00 8.82 2.70
CA VAL A 122 31.13 9.66 3.14
C VAL A 122 31.23 9.67 4.65
N GLU A 123 32.46 9.75 5.15
CA GLU A 123 32.72 9.97 6.56
C GLU A 123 32.60 11.46 6.89
N VAL A 124 31.79 11.75 7.90
CA VAL A 124 31.46 13.08 8.37
C VAL A 124 32.08 13.26 9.73
N ILE A 125 33.04 14.17 9.86
CA ILE A 125 33.73 14.45 11.13
C ILE A 125 33.18 15.73 11.73
N TYR A 126 32.60 15.64 12.93
CA TYR A 126 32.04 16.77 13.66
C TYR A 126 33.12 17.51 14.48
N PRO A 127 32.95 18.81 14.82
CA PRO A 127 33.93 19.60 15.57
C PRO A 127 34.31 19.01 16.94
N HIS A 128 33.39 18.27 17.57
CA HIS A 128 33.63 17.55 18.82
C HIS A 128 34.33 16.19 18.63
N GLY A 129 34.90 15.93 17.44
CA GLY A 129 35.73 14.76 17.12
C GLY A 129 34.98 13.45 16.86
N LYS A 130 33.64 13.45 16.84
CA LYS A 130 32.88 12.24 16.45
C LYS A 130 32.76 12.17 14.94
N SER A 131 32.89 10.99 14.35
CA SER A 131 32.64 10.76 12.93
C SER A 131 31.50 9.79 12.67
N TYR A 132 30.83 9.95 11.53
CA TYR A 132 29.73 9.07 11.10
C TYR A 132 29.77 8.88 9.58
N VAL A 133 29.40 7.68 9.11
CA VAL A 133 29.29 7.39 7.69
C VAL A 133 27.88 7.73 7.19
N CYS A 134 27.79 8.49 6.10
CA CYS A 134 26.56 9.09 5.60
C CYS A 134 26.42 8.93 4.08
N PRO A 135 25.32 8.38 3.55
CA PRO A 135 24.15 7.89 4.26
C PRO A 135 24.40 6.46 4.74
N ASP A 136 23.96 6.16 5.96
CA ASP A 136 23.92 4.79 6.43
C ASP A 136 22.73 4.05 5.79
N LEU A 137 23.01 3.17 4.84
CA LEU A 137 22.01 2.34 4.16
C LEU A 137 22.03 0.88 4.66
N SER A 138 22.68 0.61 5.81
CA SER A 138 22.68 -0.72 6.40
C SER A 138 21.25 -1.18 6.74
N LEU A 139 21.02 -2.49 6.63
CA LEU A 139 19.79 -3.11 7.07
C LEU A 139 19.65 -2.87 8.58
N TYR A 140 18.59 -2.16 8.96
CA TYR A 140 18.26 -1.95 10.34
C TYR A 140 17.59 -3.21 10.89
N GLN A 141 18.37 -4.07 11.53
CA GLN A 141 17.84 -5.19 12.30
C GLN A 141 17.40 -4.67 13.66
N MET A 142 16.10 -4.81 13.92
CA MET A 142 15.44 -4.28 15.09
C MET A 142 14.90 -5.45 15.91
N VAL A 143 15.50 -5.72 17.07
CA VAL A 143 14.96 -6.67 18.04
C VAL A 143 14.12 -5.87 19.02
N GLU A 144 12.83 -5.77 18.73
CA GLU A 144 11.94 -4.96 19.56
C GLU A 144 11.26 -5.77 20.65
N PRO A 145 11.32 -5.29 21.90
CA PRO A 145 10.48 -5.86 22.94
C PRO A 145 9.02 -5.65 22.55
N LEU A 146 8.16 -6.60 22.91
CA LEU A 146 6.71 -6.51 22.70
C LEU A 146 6.13 -5.18 23.20
N SER A 147 6.71 -4.62 24.27
CA SER A 147 6.36 -3.29 24.81
C SER A 147 6.58 -2.14 23.82
N TYR A 148 7.60 -2.20 22.96
CA TYR A 148 7.79 -1.21 21.91
C TYR A 148 6.73 -1.34 20.82
N ILE A 149 6.48 -2.56 20.34
CA ILE A 149 5.47 -2.84 19.30
C ILE A 149 4.09 -2.39 19.76
N THR A 150 3.70 -2.78 20.98
CA THR A 150 2.42 -2.40 21.59
C THR A 150 2.29 -0.88 21.73
N ASN A 151 3.33 -0.20 22.23
CA ASN A 151 3.35 1.27 22.29
C ASN A 151 3.28 1.94 20.90
N ALA A 152 3.98 1.44 19.90
CA ALA A 152 4.01 2.01 18.56
C ALA A 152 2.66 1.85 17.83
N VAL A 153 1.99 0.71 18.04
CA VAL A 153 0.64 0.41 17.52
C VAL A 153 -0.45 1.12 18.34
N GLY A 154 -0.09 1.67 19.52
CA GLY A 154 -1.02 2.40 20.39
C GLY A 154 -1.97 1.48 21.16
N VAL A 155 -1.54 0.24 21.42
CA VAL A 155 -2.30 -0.77 22.17
C VAL A 155 -1.53 -1.14 23.44
N SER A 156 -2.22 -1.36 24.55
CA SER A 156 -1.60 -1.77 25.82
C SER A 156 -1.90 -3.24 26.10
N LEU A 157 -1.63 -4.13 25.13
CA LEU A 157 -1.94 -5.55 25.25
C LEU A 157 -0.70 -6.32 25.77
N PRO A 158 -0.72 -6.89 26.99
CA PRO A 158 0.32 -7.79 27.46
C PRO A 158 0.35 -9.10 26.63
N ALA A 159 1.45 -9.87 26.71
CA ALA A 159 1.64 -11.09 25.91
C ALA A 159 0.52 -12.13 26.08
N HIS A 160 -0.16 -12.15 27.23
CA HIS A 160 -1.29 -13.05 27.49
C HIS A 160 -2.61 -12.59 26.84
N GLU A 161 -2.64 -11.39 26.26
CA GLU A 161 -3.73 -10.88 25.42
C GLU A 161 -3.43 -11.04 23.92
N LEU A 162 -2.29 -11.65 23.55
CA LEU A 162 -2.10 -12.16 22.19
C LEU A 162 -3.14 -13.25 21.92
N VAL A 163 -3.62 -13.29 20.68
CA VAL A 163 -4.65 -14.25 20.30
C VAL A 163 -4.02 -15.65 20.27
N ASN A 164 -4.60 -16.58 21.01
CA ASN A 164 -4.16 -17.97 21.00
C ASN A 164 -4.46 -18.59 19.63
N VAL A 165 -3.45 -19.26 19.07
CA VAL A 165 -3.56 -20.03 17.84
C VAL A 165 -3.09 -21.45 18.14
N PRO A 166 -3.79 -22.50 17.68
CA PRO A 166 -3.34 -23.87 17.89
C PRO A 166 -1.98 -24.12 17.22
N GLU A 167 -1.21 -25.07 17.78
CA GLU A 167 0.07 -25.49 17.20
C GLU A 167 -0.09 -26.04 15.77
N ILE A 168 -1.27 -26.59 15.47
CA ILE A 168 -1.62 -27.14 14.16
C ILE A 168 -2.79 -26.34 13.58
N VAL A 169 -2.59 -25.85 12.37
CA VAL A 169 -3.59 -25.23 11.49
C VAL A 169 -3.69 -26.06 10.23
N THR A 170 -4.90 -26.25 9.70
CA THR A 170 -5.11 -26.96 8.44
C THR A 170 -5.45 -25.96 7.35
N VAL A 171 -4.80 -26.06 6.19
CA VAL A 171 -5.12 -25.28 4.99
C VAL A 171 -5.49 -26.19 3.83
N PHE A 172 -6.31 -25.70 2.90
CA PHE A 172 -6.50 -26.33 1.59
C PHE A 172 -6.69 -25.27 0.51
N ASN A 173 -6.47 -25.66 -0.75
CA ASN A 173 -6.81 -24.84 -1.91
C ASN A 173 -7.40 -25.71 -3.03
N VAL A 174 -8.72 -25.77 -3.10
CA VAL A 174 -9.45 -26.59 -4.06
C VAL A 174 -9.94 -25.72 -5.22
N SER A 175 -9.59 -26.10 -6.45
CA SER A 175 -9.93 -25.33 -7.65
C SER A 175 -11.02 -26.00 -8.48
N ARG A 176 -11.93 -25.21 -9.05
CA ARG A 176 -13.01 -25.66 -9.95
C ARG A 176 -13.14 -24.71 -11.14
N THR A 177 -13.25 -25.26 -12.35
CA THR A 177 -13.55 -24.47 -13.55
C THR A 177 -15.06 -24.29 -13.73
N LEU A 178 -15.49 -23.40 -14.64
CA LEU A 178 -16.90 -23.25 -14.99
C LEU A 178 -17.56 -24.57 -15.46
N GLU A 179 -16.80 -25.40 -16.18
CA GLU A 179 -17.23 -26.73 -16.65
C GLU A 179 -17.38 -27.73 -15.50
N GLN A 180 -16.75 -27.46 -14.35
CA GLN A 180 -16.83 -28.24 -13.12
C GLN A 180 -17.82 -27.62 -12.12
N ASN A 181 -18.89 -27.00 -12.61
CA ASN A 181 -19.97 -26.39 -11.80
C ASN A 181 -19.50 -25.29 -10.83
N ALA A 182 -18.43 -24.57 -11.14
CA ALA A 182 -17.93 -23.49 -10.27
C ALA A 182 -18.99 -22.41 -9.96
N THR A 183 -19.88 -22.08 -10.91
CA THR A 183 -20.93 -21.08 -10.67
C THR A 183 -21.87 -21.50 -9.54
N GLN A 184 -22.30 -22.77 -9.53
CA GLN A 184 -23.18 -23.32 -8.52
C GLN A 184 -22.47 -23.45 -7.17
N LEU A 185 -21.19 -23.84 -7.17
CA LEU A 185 -20.38 -23.89 -5.95
C LEU A 185 -20.18 -22.50 -5.34
N ILE A 186 -19.89 -21.47 -6.16
CA ILE A 186 -19.83 -20.08 -5.69
C ILE A 186 -21.20 -19.65 -5.17
N ASN A 187 -22.29 -20.00 -5.85
CA ASN A 187 -23.63 -19.67 -5.38
C ASN A 187 -23.89 -20.25 -3.98
N LYS A 188 -23.60 -21.54 -3.78
CA LYS A 188 -23.69 -22.23 -2.49
C LYS A 188 -22.79 -21.59 -1.43
N TRP A 189 -21.55 -21.28 -1.77
CA TRP A 189 -20.57 -20.63 -0.89
C TRP A 189 -21.13 -19.34 -0.27
N GLN A 190 -21.84 -18.51 -1.05
CA GLN A 190 -22.45 -17.28 -0.55
C GLN A 190 -23.39 -17.51 0.64
N TYR A 191 -24.10 -18.64 0.71
CA TYR A 191 -25.07 -18.90 1.78
C TYR A 191 -24.43 -19.38 3.08
N ILE A 192 -23.22 -19.90 3.01
CA ILE A 192 -22.57 -20.60 4.13
C ILE A 192 -21.35 -19.89 4.67
N ALA A 193 -20.60 -19.16 3.85
CA ALA A 193 -19.23 -18.75 4.19
C ALA A 193 -19.15 -17.75 5.35
N ASP A 194 -20.22 -16.99 5.61
CA ASP A 194 -20.34 -16.07 6.75
C ASP A 194 -20.92 -16.71 8.02
N LYS A 195 -21.22 -18.03 7.96
CA LYS A 195 -21.92 -18.80 9.00
C LYS A 195 -21.21 -20.11 9.36
N VAL A 196 -20.05 -20.38 8.75
CA VAL A 196 -19.21 -21.52 9.12
C VAL A 196 -18.67 -21.36 10.54
N ASP A 197 -18.06 -22.42 11.07
CA ASP A 197 -17.37 -22.41 12.35
C ASP A 197 -16.41 -21.20 12.48
N GLU A 198 -16.34 -20.57 13.66
CA GLU A 198 -15.51 -19.39 13.88
C GLU A 198 -14.01 -19.64 13.63
N ASN A 199 -13.58 -20.90 13.70
CA ASN A 199 -12.20 -21.31 13.42
C ASN A 199 -11.93 -21.52 11.92
N LEU A 200 -12.96 -21.53 11.07
CA LEU A 200 -12.87 -21.76 9.63
C LEU A 200 -13.01 -20.45 8.84
N SER A 201 -11.95 -20.08 8.12
CA SER A 201 -12.00 -19.06 7.09
C SER A 201 -12.00 -19.71 5.72
N LEU A 202 -13.03 -19.48 4.91
CA LEU A 202 -13.15 -20.02 3.55
C LEU A 202 -13.23 -18.88 2.53
N ARG A 203 -12.08 -18.47 2.00
CA ARG A 203 -11.98 -17.42 0.97
C ARG A 203 -12.16 -18.01 -0.42
N LEU A 204 -12.64 -17.18 -1.33
CA LEU A 204 -12.82 -17.53 -2.74
C LEU A 204 -12.03 -16.56 -3.61
N PHE A 205 -11.10 -17.08 -4.41
CA PHE A 205 -10.37 -16.33 -5.42
C PHE A 205 -10.84 -16.76 -6.80
N ILE A 206 -11.31 -15.82 -7.61
CA ILE A 206 -11.77 -16.11 -8.96
C ILE A 206 -10.78 -15.50 -9.94
N THR A 207 -10.18 -16.34 -10.76
CA THR A 207 -9.14 -15.94 -11.72
C THR A 207 -9.47 -16.46 -13.11
N ILE A 208 -8.69 -16.02 -14.10
CA ILE A 208 -8.69 -16.61 -15.42
C ILE A 208 -7.22 -16.80 -15.88
N PRO A 209 -6.78 -18.05 -16.18
CA PRO A 209 -5.37 -18.37 -16.45
C PRO A 209 -4.79 -17.51 -17.57
N LYS A 210 -3.51 -17.11 -17.53
CA LYS A 210 -2.90 -16.31 -18.60
C LYS A 210 -3.02 -17.00 -19.96
N VAL A 211 -3.13 -16.20 -21.02
CA VAL A 211 -2.93 -16.70 -22.40
C VAL A 211 -1.46 -17.06 -22.54
N SER A 212 -1.14 -18.31 -22.88
CA SER A 212 0.24 -18.71 -23.13
C SER A 212 0.75 -18.10 -24.44
N ASP A 213 2.02 -17.66 -24.47
CA ASP A 213 2.67 -17.18 -25.70
C ASP A 213 2.68 -18.27 -26.81
N ASP A 214 2.65 -19.55 -26.41
CA ASP A 214 2.53 -20.69 -27.33
C ASP A 214 1.20 -20.74 -28.10
N ASP A 215 0.13 -20.13 -27.57
CA ASP A 215 -1.17 -20.03 -28.27
C ASP A 215 -1.16 -18.95 -29.35
N ILE A 216 -0.22 -18.00 -29.28
CA ILE A 216 -0.10 -16.87 -30.21
C ILE A 216 0.81 -17.23 -31.40
N ASN A 217 1.86 -18.01 -31.16
CA ASN A 217 2.93 -18.24 -32.14
C ASN A 217 2.75 -19.48 -33.02
N ASN A 218 1.88 -20.42 -32.66
CA ASN A 218 1.63 -21.62 -33.47
C ASN A 218 0.41 -21.43 -34.36
N GLY A 219 0.61 -20.85 -35.55
CA GLY A 219 -0.34 -20.82 -36.67
C GLY A 219 -0.68 -22.20 -37.27
N GLY A 220 -0.69 -23.26 -36.46
CA GLY A 220 -1.04 -24.64 -36.84
C GLY A 220 -2.24 -25.12 -36.04
N GLY A 221 -3.34 -25.45 -36.74
CA GLY A 221 -4.64 -25.80 -36.17
C GLY A 221 -4.65 -26.94 -35.15
N LYS A 222 -4.33 -26.64 -33.89
CA LYS A 222 -4.67 -27.44 -32.70
C LYS A 222 -5.53 -26.59 -31.79
N LYS A 223 -6.83 -26.94 -31.74
CA LYS A 223 -7.91 -26.45 -30.85
C LYS A 223 -7.48 -25.36 -29.87
N ASN A 224 -7.90 -24.10 -30.12
CA ASN A 224 -7.96 -23.03 -29.13
C ASN A 224 -8.36 -23.62 -27.77
N LYS A 225 -7.42 -23.77 -26.84
CA LYS A 225 -7.74 -24.22 -25.49
C LYS A 225 -8.55 -23.08 -24.89
N LYS A 226 -9.87 -23.23 -24.86
CA LYS A 226 -10.79 -22.17 -24.46
C LYS A 226 -10.44 -21.78 -23.02
N ARG A 227 -9.93 -20.56 -22.85
CA ARG A 227 -9.63 -19.96 -21.55
C ARG A 227 -10.92 -19.94 -20.73
N THR A 228 -10.90 -20.54 -19.54
CA THR A 228 -12.07 -20.66 -18.66
C THR A 228 -11.78 -20.04 -17.30
N VAL A 229 -12.82 -19.52 -16.66
CA VAL A 229 -12.72 -18.94 -15.31
C VAL A 229 -12.51 -20.08 -14.31
N VAL A 230 -11.65 -19.84 -13.34
CA VAL A 230 -11.31 -20.79 -12.28
C VAL A 230 -11.65 -20.17 -10.93
N ALA A 231 -12.40 -20.92 -10.12
CA ALA A 231 -12.72 -20.60 -8.74
C ALA A 231 -11.82 -21.40 -7.81
N HIS A 232 -11.03 -20.70 -7.00
CA HIS A 232 -10.14 -21.28 -6.00
C HIS A 232 -10.77 -21.08 -4.62
N PHE A 233 -11.19 -22.18 -4.00
CA PHE A 233 -11.72 -22.21 -2.64
C PHE A 233 -10.54 -22.47 -1.70
N THR A 234 -10.09 -21.43 -1.02
CA THR A 234 -8.89 -21.46 -0.18
C THR A 234 -9.29 -21.29 1.28
N SER A 235 -8.82 -22.22 2.11
CA SER A 235 -9.22 -22.29 3.52
C SER A 235 -8.04 -22.16 4.48
N SER A 236 -8.31 -21.56 5.63
CA SER A 236 -7.51 -21.68 6.85
C SER A 236 -8.41 -22.11 7.99
N PHE A 237 -8.05 -23.19 8.67
CA PHE A 237 -8.79 -23.74 9.79
C PHE A 237 -7.91 -23.86 11.04
N LEU A 238 -8.33 -23.25 12.14
CA LEU A 238 -7.64 -23.32 13.43
C LEU A 238 -7.95 -24.65 14.13
N GLY A 239 -7.39 -25.74 13.61
CA GLY A 239 -7.52 -27.09 14.14
C GLY A 239 -7.00 -28.14 13.15
N GLY A 240 -7.15 -29.41 13.54
CA GLY A 240 -6.71 -30.55 12.72
C GLY A 240 -7.67 -30.92 11.59
N VAL A 241 -7.16 -31.71 10.64
CA VAL A 241 -7.82 -32.06 9.38
C VAL A 241 -9.10 -32.87 9.56
N ASP A 242 -9.16 -33.77 10.53
CA ASP A 242 -10.35 -34.60 10.78
C ASP A 242 -11.57 -33.76 11.15
N HIS A 243 -11.36 -32.73 11.97
CA HIS A 243 -12.42 -31.80 12.36
C HIS A 243 -12.84 -30.90 11.19
N LEU A 244 -11.86 -30.40 10.42
CA LEU A 244 -12.14 -29.64 9.20
C LEU A 244 -12.99 -30.45 8.21
N LEU A 245 -12.63 -31.70 7.93
CA LEU A 245 -13.36 -32.55 7.00
C LEU A 245 -14.77 -32.87 7.49
N THR A 246 -14.97 -32.96 8.81
CA THR A 246 -16.31 -33.12 9.41
C THR A 246 -17.17 -31.89 9.13
N ILE A 247 -16.65 -30.69 9.44
CA ILE A 247 -17.34 -29.42 9.15
C ILE A 247 -17.65 -29.31 7.66
N MET A 248 -16.68 -29.56 6.78
CA MET A 248 -16.88 -29.43 5.33
C MET A 248 -17.93 -30.41 4.78
N LYS A 249 -18.02 -31.64 5.31
CA LYS A 249 -19.07 -32.61 4.92
C LYS A 249 -20.46 -32.16 5.35
N GLU A 250 -20.58 -31.48 6.47
CA GLU A 250 -21.86 -30.99 6.99
C GLU A 250 -22.30 -29.69 6.29
N THR A 251 -21.38 -28.75 6.09
CA THR A 251 -21.70 -27.40 5.62
C THR A 251 -21.55 -27.21 4.12
N PHE A 252 -20.58 -27.88 3.49
CA PHE A 252 -20.28 -27.73 2.06
C PHE A 252 -19.83 -29.03 1.36
N PRO A 253 -20.62 -30.11 1.46
CA PRO A 253 -20.25 -31.40 0.87
C PRO A 253 -20.05 -31.34 -0.65
N GLU A 254 -20.72 -30.42 -1.33
CA GLU A 254 -20.66 -30.26 -2.79
C GLU A 254 -19.26 -29.85 -3.29
N LEU A 255 -18.43 -29.21 -2.44
CA LEU A 255 -17.06 -28.87 -2.81
C LEU A 255 -16.17 -30.12 -2.92
N GLY A 256 -16.49 -31.17 -2.15
CA GLY A 256 -15.83 -32.47 -2.20
C GLY A 256 -14.37 -32.46 -1.73
N VAL A 257 -14.08 -31.70 -0.66
CA VAL A 257 -12.73 -31.65 -0.04
C VAL A 257 -12.39 -33.01 0.56
N THR A 258 -11.20 -33.53 0.25
CA THR A 258 -10.67 -34.77 0.82
C THR A 258 -9.43 -34.52 1.68
N ASN A 259 -8.91 -35.57 2.31
CA ASN A 259 -7.70 -35.44 3.14
C ASN A 259 -6.47 -35.07 2.30
N GLU A 260 -6.43 -35.54 1.05
CA GLU A 260 -5.35 -35.26 0.11
C GLU A 260 -5.30 -33.79 -0.34
N ASP A 261 -6.40 -33.04 -0.19
CA ASP A 261 -6.45 -31.61 -0.48
C ASP A 261 -5.93 -30.74 0.69
N CYS A 262 -5.78 -31.33 1.88
CA CYS A 262 -5.49 -30.65 3.12
C CYS A 262 -4.02 -30.80 3.55
N THR A 263 -3.47 -29.74 4.13
CA THR A 263 -2.14 -29.74 4.72
C THR A 263 -2.20 -29.17 6.13
N GLU A 264 -1.76 -29.95 7.11
CA GLU A 264 -1.54 -29.51 8.50
C GLU A 264 -0.16 -28.89 8.65
N MET A 265 -0.09 -27.71 9.27
CA MET A 265 1.15 -26.97 9.47
C MET A 265 1.05 -25.98 10.65
N PRO A 266 2.17 -25.48 11.19
CA PRO A 266 2.16 -24.36 12.12
C PRO A 266 1.53 -23.11 11.49
N TRP A 267 0.89 -22.27 12.29
CA TRP A 267 0.23 -21.04 11.80
C TRP A 267 1.15 -20.13 10.97
N ILE A 268 2.43 -20.02 11.35
CA ILE A 268 3.38 -19.17 10.63
C ILE A 268 3.63 -19.70 9.20
N GLU A 269 3.66 -21.01 9.00
CA GLU A 269 3.79 -21.62 7.67
C GLU A 269 2.52 -21.43 6.85
N ALA A 270 1.35 -21.45 7.49
CA ALA A 270 0.09 -21.10 6.82
C ALA A 270 0.13 -19.66 6.28
N MET A 271 0.74 -18.71 7.01
CA MET A 271 0.92 -17.35 6.50
C MET A 271 1.83 -17.30 5.26
N ILE A 272 2.87 -18.16 5.19
CA ILE A 272 3.74 -18.31 4.01
C ILE A 272 2.95 -18.84 2.82
N PHE A 273 2.09 -19.85 3.05
CA PHE A 273 1.18 -20.39 2.06
C PHE A 273 0.26 -19.30 1.48
N PHE A 274 -0.35 -18.46 2.33
CA PHE A 274 -1.20 -17.36 1.87
C PHE A 274 -0.43 -16.21 1.21
N ALA A 275 0.84 -16.02 1.56
CA ALA A 275 1.74 -15.08 0.88
C ALA A 275 2.18 -15.58 -0.52
N GLN A 276 1.77 -16.80 -0.91
CA GLN A 276 2.18 -17.47 -2.16
C GLN A 276 3.70 -17.59 -2.30
N LEU A 277 4.40 -17.66 -1.15
CA LEU A 277 5.84 -17.88 -1.12
C LEU A 277 6.13 -19.39 -1.15
N PRO A 278 7.27 -19.81 -1.72
CA PRO A 278 7.68 -21.20 -1.71
C PRO A 278 7.75 -21.76 -0.27
N LEU A 279 7.00 -22.84 0.01
CA LEU A 279 6.95 -23.50 1.32
C LEU A 279 8.28 -24.20 1.71
N ASN A 280 9.23 -24.30 0.79
CA ASN A 280 10.55 -24.88 1.06
C ASN A 280 11.52 -23.90 1.76
N ASN A 281 11.10 -22.65 2.01
CA ASN A 281 11.92 -21.65 2.68
C ASN A 281 11.81 -21.83 4.21
N THR A 282 12.97 -21.92 4.86
CA THR A 282 13.05 -21.93 6.34
C THR A 282 12.55 -20.60 6.92
N THR A 283 12.11 -20.59 8.19
CA THR A 283 11.67 -19.37 8.89
C THR A 283 12.74 -18.25 8.87
N SER A 284 14.02 -18.61 8.77
CA SER A 284 15.12 -17.63 8.61
C SER A 284 15.17 -17.00 7.22
N GLN A 285 14.95 -17.79 6.17
CA GLN A 285 14.84 -17.27 4.79
C GLN A 285 13.59 -16.41 4.61
N LEU A 286 12.51 -16.66 5.38
CA LEU A 286 11.33 -15.79 5.41
C LEU A 286 11.68 -14.38 5.90
N ILE A 287 12.50 -14.25 6.95
CA ILE A 287 12.96 -12.93 7.42
C ILE A 287 13.77 -12.25 6.33
N ASP A 288 14.65 -12.99 5.65
CA ASP A 288 15.47 -12.44 4.57
C ASP A 288 14.64 -12.06 3.33
N ASP A 289 13.64 -12.85 2.94
CA ASP A 289 12.74 -12.60 1.81
C ASP A 289 11.76 -11.44 2.08
N LEU A 290 11.20 -11.37 3.30
CA LEU A 290 10.37 -10.24 3.74
C LEU A 290 11.20 -8.95 3.90
N SER A 291 12.45 -9.07 4.37
CA SER A 291 13.35 -7.92 4.58
C SER A 291 14.02 -7.43 3.31
N SER A 292 14.25 -8.31 2.32
CA SER A 292 14.82 -7.95 1.03
C SER A 292 13.82 -7.27 0.10
N GLY A 293 12.53 -7.24 0.45
CA GLY A 293 11.48 -6.61 -0.36
C GLY A 293 11.28 -7.28 -1.73
N THR A 294 11.90 -8.43 -1.97
CA THR A 294 11.83 -9.19 -3.22
C THR A 294 10.72 -10.24 -3.15
N GLY A 295 9.52 -9.84 -2.70
CA GLY A 295 8.34 -10.68 -2.79
C GLY A 295 8.08 -11.06 -4.25
N GLY A 296 8.57 -12.22 -4.68
CA GLY A 296 8.22 -12.98 -5.87
C GLY A 296 8.47 -12.37 -7.26
N SER A 297 8.60 -11.04 -7.42
CA SER A 297 8.79 -10.42 -8.73
C SER A 297 10.21 -9.90 -8.90
N GLY A 298 11.03 -10.65 -9.63
CA GLY A 298 12.25 -10.10 -10.21
C GLY A 298 11.90 -8.86 -11.04
N LEU A 299 12.29 -7.68 -10.55
CA LEU A 299 12.62 -6.45 -11.29
C LEU A 299 11.61 -5.86 -12.29
N SER A 300 10.42 -6.44 -12.51
CA SER A 300 9.39 -5.89 -13.40
C SER A 300 8.37 -5.09 -12.60
N LYS A 301 8.21 -3.80 -12.92
CA LYS A 301 7.16 -2.98 -12.33
C LYS A 301 5.79 -3.52 -12.75
N THR A 302 5.01 -3.95 -11.77
CA THR A 302 3.61 -4.31 -11.97
C THR A 302 2.74 -3.08 -11.70
N TYR A 303 1.79 -2.83 -12.60
CA TYR A 303 0.77 -1.80 -12.45
C TYR A 303 -0.52 -2.47 -11.98
N PHE A 304 -1.30 -1.77 -11.16
CA PHE A 304 -2.50 -2.32 -10.54
C PHE A 304 -3.62 -1.29 -10.50
N LYS A 305 -4.85 -1.78 -10.65
CA LYS A 305 -6.06 -1.05 -10.27
C LYS A 305 -6.95 -1.97 -9.44
N GLY A 306 -7.29 -1.51 -8.24
CA GLY A 306 -8.21 -2.18 -7.32
C GLY A 306 -9.51 -1.41 -7.14
N LYS A 307 -10.57 -2.15 -6.79
CA LYS A 307 -11.88 -1.67 -6.31
C LYS A 307 -12.43 -2.63 -5.27
N SER A 308 -13.42 -2.19 -4.49
CA SER A 308 -14.05 -3.05 -3.48
C SER A 308 -15.57 -2.99 -3.54
N ASP A 309 -16.24 -3.91 -2.86
CA ASP A 309 -17.66 -3.83 -2.52
C ASP A 309 -17.97 -4.68 -1.30
N TYR A 310 -19.16 -4.51 -0.74
CA TYR A 310 -19.70 -5.37 0.31
C TYR A 310 -21.02 -5.97 -0.16
N VAL A 311 -21.19 -7.28 0.04
CA VAL A 311 -22.43 -8.00 -0.28
C VAL A 311 -23.22 -8.26 0.98
N ARG A 312 -24.53 -8.01 0.93
CA ARG A 312 -25.48 -8.21 2.05
C ARG A 312 -26.54 -9.27 1.77
N VAL A 313 -26.76 -9.59 0.50
CA VAL A 313 -27.67 -10.63 0.02
C VAL A 313 -26.98 -11.40 -1.10
N PRO A 314 -27.19 -12.72 -1.23
CA PRO A 314 -26.55 -13.52 -2.27
C PRO A 314 -26.78 -12.95 -3.68
N ILE A 315 -25.71 -12.89 -4.47
CA ILE A 315 -25.78 -12.56 -5.90
C ILE A 315 -26.46 -13.73 -6.61
N PRO A 316 -27.51 -13.49 -7.43
CA PRO A 316 -28.17 -14.53 -8.20
C PRO A 316 -27.21 -15.17 -9.20
N GLU A 317 -27.44 -16.43 -9.57
CA GLU A 317 -26.56 -17.13 -10.53
C GLU A 317 -26.37 -16.36 -11.84
N ASP A 318 -27.42 -15.74 -12.38
CA ASP A 318 -27.32 -14.93 -13.60
C ASP A 318 -26.41 -13.71 -13.42
N GLY A 319 -26.40 -13.13 -12.21
CA GLY A 319 -25.48 -12.08 -11.80
C GLY A 319 -24.02 -12.58 -11.78
N LEU A 320 -23.79 -13.77 -11.22
CA LEU A 320 -22.48 -14.41 -11.24
C LEU A 320 -22.03 -14.74 -12.68
N ARG A 321 -22.94 -15.24 -13.52
CA ARG A 321 -22.65 -15.55 -14.93
C ARG A 321 -22.22 -14.33 -15.73
N GLY A 322 -22.81 -13.16 -15.45
CA GLY A 322 -22.38 -11.92 -16.09
C GLY A 322 -20.95 -11.51 -15.74
N ILE A 323 -20.47 -11.80 -14.51
CA ILE A 323 -19.06 -11.58 -14.13
C ILE A 323 -18.13 -12.36 -15.05
N TRP A 324 -18.45 -13.61 -15.40
CA TRP A 324 -17.61 -14.46 -16.25
C TRP A 324 -17.42 -13.88 -17.65
N GLU A 325 -18.40 -13.15 -18.18
CA GLU A 325 -18.27 -12.47 -19.47
C GLU A 325 -17.25 -11.32 -19.42
N TYR A 326 -17.09 -10.66 -18.27
CA TYR A 326 -16.02 -9.66 -18.11
C TYR A 326 -14.63 -10.31 -18.09
N PHE A 327 -14.48 -11.46 -17.42
CA PHE A 327 -13.20 -12.18 -17.36
C PHE A 327 -12.72 -12.65 -18.74
N LYS A 328 -13.62 -13.12 -19.60
CA LYS A 328 -13.27 -13.60 -20.95
C LYS A 328 -12.69 -12.51 -21.86
N ASN A 329 -13.03 -11.25 -21.61
CA ASN A 329 -12.68 -10.11 -22.45
C ASN A 329 -11.50 -9.29 -21.92
N GLU A 330 -10.75 -9.81 -20.95
CA GLU A 330 -9.64 -9.10 -20.32
C GLU A 330 -8.36 -9.91 -20.38
N ASP A 331 -7.28 -9.27 -20.82
CA ASP A 331 -6.00 -9.90 -21.13
C ASP A 331 -4.86 -9.41 -20.22
N GLY A 332 -5.17 -8.63 -19.18
CA GLY A 332 -4.23 -8.26 -18.12
C GLY A 332 -3.46 -9.47 -17.56
N TRP A 333 -2.26 -9.21 -17.05
CA TRP A 333 -1.35 -10.22 -16.50
C TRP A 333 -2.01 -11.03 -15.39
N LEU A 334 -2.78 -10.38 -14.52
CA LEU A 334 -3.63 -11.05 -13.53
C LEU A 334 -4.96 -10.32 -13.45
N VAL A 335 -6.05 -11.07 -13.61
CA VAL A 335 -7.41 -10.62 -13.38
C VAL A 335 -7.96 -11.45 -12.24
N GLU A 336 -8.32 -10.80 -11.15
CA GLU A 336 -8.73 -11.48 -9.94
C GLU A 336 -9.93 -10.78 -9.30
N VAL A 337 -10.90 -11.58 -8.87
CA VAL A 337 -11.99 -11.13 -8.00
C VAL A 337 -11.99 -12.01 -6.76
N GLN A 338 -11.78 -11.41 -5.61
CA GLN A 338 -11.70 -12.12 -4.32
C GLN A 338 -12.97 -11.90 -3.52
N PHE A 339 -13.60 -12.96 -3.02
CA PHE A 339 -14.67 -12.87 -2.02
C PHE A 339 -14.11 -13.32 -0.67
N SER A 340 -14.13 -12.40 0.30
CA SER A 340 -13.61 -12.64 1.65
C SER A 340 -14.76 -12.66 2.65
N PRO A 341 -15.04 -13.81 3.30
CA PRO A 341 -16.20 -13.97 4.16
C PRO A 341 -16.13 -13.05 5.37
N TYR A 342 -17.28 -12.54 5.77
CA TYR A 342 -17.48 -11.82 7.04
C TYR A 342 -18.15 -12.79 8.02
N GLY A 343 -18.91 -12.30 9.00
CA GLY A 343 -19.43 -13.16 10.06
C GLY A 343 -18.49 -13.26 11.25
N GLY A 344 -18.75 -14.27 12.09
CA GLY A 344 -18.00 -14.53 13.33
C GLY A 344 -17.73 -13.26 14.15
N ARG A 345 -16.51 -13.14 14.66
CA ARG A 345 -16.06 -12.04 15.52
C ARG A 345 -16.13 -10.64 14.88
N ILE A 346 -16.22 -10.54 13.55
CA ILE A 346 -16.40 -9.25 12.88
C ILE A 346 -17.78 -8.67 13.21
N ASN A 347 -18.79 -9.53 13.40
CA ASN A 347 -20.15 -9.12 13.71
C ASN A 347 -20.36 -8.72 15.18
N ASP A 348 -19.51 -9.19 16.09
CA ASP A 348 -19.58 -8.87 17.52
C ASP A 348 -19.29 -7.38 17.81
N LEU A 349 -18.50 -6.74 16.94
CA LEU A 349 -18.10 -5.35 17.11
C LEU A 349 -19.17 -4.40 16.55
N SER A 350 -19.50 -3.37 17.32
CA SER A 350 -20.42 -2.31 16.87
C SER A 350 -19.82 -1.52 15.70
N GLU A 351 -20.65 -1.13 14.74
CA GLU A 351 -20.24 -0.30 13.60
C GLU A 351 -19.59 1.02 14.04
N THR A 352 -19.91 1.54 15.23
CA THR A 352 -19.38 2.81 15.74
C THR A 352 -18.17 2.67 16.67
N GLN A 353 -17.74 1.44 16.96
CA GLN A 353 -16.66 1.16 17.91
C GLN A 353 -15.32 1.66 17.40
N THR A 354 -15.05 1.46 16.10
CA THR A 354 -13.86 1.97 15.42
C THR A 354 -14.27 2.76 14.16
N PRO A 355 -13.37 3.49 13.50
CA PRO A 355 -13.69 4.17 12.24
C PRO A 355 -14.23 3.23 11.16
N PHE A 356 -13.80 1.96 11.16
CA PHE A 356 -14.21 0.94 10.20
C PHE A 356 -15.63 0.41 10.54
N PRO A 357 -16.64 0.70 9.71
CA PRO A 357 -18.05 0.51 10.06
C PRO A 357 -18.66 -0.79 9.49
N HIS A 358 -17.92 -1.56 8.69
CA HIS A 358 -18.45 -2.69 7.95
C HIS A 358 -18.42 -3.93 8.86
N ARG A 359 -19.47 -4.10 9.66
CA ARG A 359 -19.59 -5.19 10.66
C ARG A 359 -20.78 -6.09 10.31
N ALA A 360 -21.63 -6.40 11.28
CA ALA A 360 -22.87 -7.15 11.11
C ALA A 360 -23.72 -6.66 9.93
N GLY A 361 -24.35 -7.60 9.23
CA GLY A 361 -25.17 -7.35 8.04
C GLY A 361 -24.41 -7.34 6.71
N ASN A 362 -23.09 -7.55 6.71
CA ASN A 362 -22.32 -7.85 5.49
C ASN A 362 -21.95 -9.34 5.50
N MET A 363 -22.25 -10.05 4.40
CA MET A 363 -21.93 -11.47 4.24
C MET A 363 -20.46 -11.65 3.85
N TYR A 364 -19.96 -10.81 2.95
CA TYR A 364 -18.57 -10.83 2.53
C TYR A 364 -18.19 -9.52 1.84
N MET A 365 -16.88 -9.26 1.78
CA MET A 365 -16.29 -8.18 0.99
C MET A 365 -15.80 -8.76 -0.35
N ILE A 366 -16.00 -8.00 -1.43
CA ILE A 366 -15.41 -8.26 -2.73
C ILE A 366 -14.21 -7.33 -2.93
N GLU A 367 -13.09 -7.87 -3.36
CA GLU A 367 -12.00 -7.12 -3.98
C GLU A 367 -11.97 -7.44 -5.48
N TYR A 368 -11.92 -6.40 -6.31
CA TYR A 368 -11.70 -6.52 -7.75
C TYR A 368 -10.28 -6.03 -8.02
N GLY A 369 -9.45 -6.87 -8.63
CA GLY A 369 -8.07 -6.58 -8.92
C GLY A 369 -7.72 -6.86 -10.37
N ILE A 370 -7.02 -5.92 -11.00
CA ILE A 370 -6.37 -6.16 -12.28
C ILE A 370 -4.94 -5.65 -12.25
N HIS A 371 -4.01 -6.50 -12.67
CA HIS A 371 -2.60 -6.22 -12.78
C HIS A 371 -2.14 -6.34 -14.25
N TRP A 372 -1.26 -5.45 -14.65
CA TRP A 372 -0.60 -5.49 -15.97
C TRP A 372 0.87 -5.11 -15.84
N ASP A 373 1.67 -5.54 -16.82
CA ASP A 373 3.12 -5.34 -16.83
C ASP A 373 3.51 -3.99 -17.45
N GLU A 374 4.78 -3.62 -17.28
CA GLU A 374 5.35 -2.39 -17.85
C GLU A 374 5.27 -2.37 -19.38
N ALA A 375 5.30 -3.54 -20.04
CA ALA A 375 5.13 -3.65 -21.48
C ALA A 375 3.75 -3.16 -21.95
N ARG A 376 2.71 -3.24 -21.09
CA ARG A 376 1.33 -2.84 -21.38
C ARG A 376 0.93 -1.51 -20.74
N ILE A 377 1.89 -0.67 -20.35
CA ILE A 377 1.58 0.63 -19.73
C ILE A 377 0.72 1.52 -20.65
N SER A 378 0.91 1.46 -21.97
CA SER A 378 0.09 2.18 -22.96
C SER A 378 -1.38 1.73 -22.95
N GLU A 379 -1.67 0.52 -22.46
CA GLU A 379 -3.01 -0.06 -22.32
C GLU A 379 -3.63 0.20 -20.94
N SER A 380 -2.97 0.94 -20.04
CA SER A 380 -3.49 1.16 -18.67
C SER A 380 -4.94 1.64 -18.65
N GLN A 381 -5.33 2.51 -19.59
CA GLN A 381 -6.70 3.02 -19.65
C GLN A 381 -7.74 1.96 -20.04
N LYS A 382 -7.35 0.96 -20.85
CA LYS A 382 -8.20 -0.20 -21.21
C LYS A 382 -8.54 -1.01 -19.96
N HIS A 383 -7.52 -1.39 -19.18
CA HIS A 383 -7.67 -2.15 -17.93
C HIS A 383 -8.46 -1.38 -16.86
N ILE A 384 -8.17 -0.08 -16.69
CA ILE A 384 -8.92 0.81 -15.78
C ILE A 384 -10.38 0.92 -16.22
N ASN A 385 -10.66 1.04 -17.52
CA ASN A 385 -12.03 1.10 -18.00
C ASN A 385 -12.75 -0.24 -17.84
N TRP A 386 -12.05 -1.37 -18.00
CA TRP A 386 -12.61 -2.69 -17.76
C TRP A 386 -13.11 -2.84 -16.33
N ILE A 387 -12.25 -2.56 -15.33
CA ILE A 387 -12.64 -2.72 -13.92
C ILE A 387 -13.74 -1.73 -13.51
N ARG A 388 -13.79 -0.53 -14.11
CA ARG A 388 -14.91 0.41 -13.94
C ARG A 388 -16.22 -0.17 -14.49
N ARG A 389 -16.20 -0.81 -15.66
CA ARG A 389 -17.40 -1.45 -16.23
C ARG A 389 -17.88 -2.62 -15.38
N LEU A 390 -16.96 -3.47 -14.90
CA LEU A 390 -17.29 -4.58 -14.00
C LEU A 390 -17.88 -4.06 -12.67
N HIS A 391 -17.25 -3.04 -12.07
CA HIS A 391 -17.76 -2.43 -10.84
C HIS A 391 -19.14 -1.80 -11.06
N ASN A 392 -19.38 -1.14 -12.19
CA ASN A 392 -20.72 -0.63 -12.52
C ASN A 392 -21.75 -1.75 -12.68
N TYR A 393 -21.39 -2.85 -13.34
CA TYR A 393 -22.24 -4.04 -13.47
C TYR A 393 -22.63 -4.63 -12.11
N MET A 394 -21.73 -4.56 -11.13
CA MET A 394 -21.96 -5.09 -9.79
C MET A 394 -22.87 -4.22 -8.90
N ALA A 395 -23.14 -2.97 -9.28
CA ALA A 395 -23.91 -2.01 -8.48
C ALA A 395 -25.27 -2.52 -7.93
N PRO A 396 -26.11 -3.27 -8.70
CA PRO A 396 -27.40 -3.74 -8.19
C PRO A 396 -27.28 -4.95 -7.25
N TYR A 397 -26.12 -5.62 -7.17
CA TYR A 397 -25.94 -6.85 -6.39
C TYR A 397 -25.20 -6.65 -5.05
N VAL A 398 -24.69 -5.45 -4.82
CA VAL A 398 -23.88 -5.11 -3.65
C VAL A 398 -24.62 -4.12 -2.75
N SER A 399 -24.02 -3.80 -1.61
CA SER A 399 -24.55 -2.79 -0.69
C SER A 399 -24.89 -1.48 -1.42
N ASN A 400 -25.95 -0.84 -0.97
CA ASN A 400 -26.40 0.45 -1.48
C ASN A 400 -26.73 1.39 -0.31
N SER A 401 -26.79 2.69 -0.61
CA SER A 401 -27.20 3.75 0.33
C SER A 401 -26.50 3.72 1.71
N PRO A 402 -25.16 3.89 1.78
CA PRO A 402 -24.22 4.06 0.68
C PRO A 402 -23.70 2.72 0.14
N ARG A 403 -23.26 2.71 -1.12
CA ARG A 403 -22.44 1.62 -1.66
C ARG A 403 -21.10 1.60 -0.95
N ALA A 404 -20.95 0.67 0.00
CA ALA A 404 -19.83 0.59 0.92
C ALA A 404 -18.52 0.21 0.20
N GLN A 405 -17.41 0.74 0.71
CA GLN A 405 -16.07 0.59 0.14
C GLN A 405 -15.04 0.48 1.26
N TYR A 406 -13.92 -0.21 1.04
CA TYR A 406 -12.87 -0.32 2.04
C TYR A 406 -11.75 0.71 1.83
N ILE A 407 -11.43 1.50 2.87
CA ILE A 407 -10.48 2.63 2.76
C ILE A 407 -9.07 2.21 2.35
N ASN A 408 -8.61 1.02 2.74
CA ASN A 408 -7.28 0.52 2.37
C ASN A 408 -7.20 0.12 0.88
N TYR A 409 -8.35 -0.04 0.22
CA TYR A 409 -8.46 -0.15 -1.24
C TYR A 409 -8.88 1.20 -1.81
N ARG A 410 -7.98 2.18 -1.63
CA ARG A 410 -8.23 3.59 -1.96
C ARG A 410 -8.59 3.76 -3.43
N ASP A 411 -9.75 4.35 -3.69
CA ASP A 411 -10.32 4.49 -5.02
C ASP A 411 -10.76 5.94 -5.27
N LEU A 412 -9.96 6.66 -6.04
CA LEU A 412 -10.23 8.05 -6.41
C LEU A 412 -11.45 8.19 -7.35
N ASP A 413 -11.93 7.10 -7.97
CA ASP A 413 -13.15 7.12 -8.79
C ASP A 413 -14.41 7.38 -7.94
N LEU A 414 -14.35 7.20 -6.61
CA LEU A 414 -15.46 7.49 -5.69
C LEU A 414 -15.70 8.99 -5.47
N GLY A 415 -14.73 9.82 -5.84
CA GLY A 415 -14.71 11.25 -5.58
C GLY A 415 -13.39 11.69 -4.93
N MET A 416 -13.04 12.95 -5.15
CA MET A 416 -11.81 13.54 -4.66
C MET A 416 -12.08 14.91 -4.03
N ASN A 417 -11.23 15.25 -3.07
CA ASN A 417 -11.05 16.59 -2.57
C ASN A 417 -10.43 17.48 -3.65
N ASN A 418 -10.59 18.79 -3.48
CA ASN A 418 -9.91 19.75 -4.33
C ASN A 418 -8.38 19.64 -4.12
N LEU A 419 -7.63 19.53 -5.21
CA LEU A 419 -6.16 19.50 -5.17
C LEU A 419 -5.59 20.76 -4.50
N HIS A 420 -6.28 21.89 -4.68
CA HIS A 420 -5.95 23.18 -4.11
C HIS A 420 -7.17 23.81 -3.44
N GLY A 421 -6.94 24.50 -2.33
CA GLY A 421 -7.97 25.23 -1.62
C GLY A 421 -8.89 24.38 -0.76
N TYR A 422 -10.03 24.96 -0.40
CA TYR A 422 -11.00 24.37 0.53
C TYR A 422 -11.77 23.22 -0.12
N THR A 423 -11.97 22.12 0.62
CA THR A 423 -12.90 21.06 0.27
C THR A 423 -14.05 21.06 1.26
N SER A 424 -15.27 21.10 0.76
CA SER A 424 -16.47 21.12 1.61
C SER A 424 -16.77 19.74 2.22
N TYR A 425 -17.41 19.74 3.39
CA TYR A 425 -17.96 18.53 3.99
C TYR A 425 -18.88 17.79 3.01
N ASN A 426 -19.77 18.51 2.32
CA ASN A 426 -20.70 17.91 1.35
C ASN A 426 -19.96 17.20 0.21
N GLN A 427 -18.92 17.81 -0.36
CA GLN A 427 -18.08 17.18 -1.38
C GLN A 427 -17.41 15.91 -0.84
N ALA A 428 -16.76 16.00 0.32
CA ALA A 428 -16.08 14.85 0.91
C ALA A 428 -17.03 13.74 1.35
N SER A 429 -18.27 14.07 1.73
CA SER A 429 -19.27 13.11 2.16
C SER A 429 -19.64 12.10 1.07
N SER A 430 -19.48 12.46 -0.22
CA SER A 430 -19.74 11.59 -1.37
C SER A 430 -18.93 10.29 -1.34
N TRP A 431 -17.66 10.36 -0.91
CA TRP A 431 -16.79 9.21 -0.70
C TRP A 431 -16.69 8.82 0.78
N GLY A 432 -16.80 9.80 1.70
CA GLY A 432 -16.63 9.60 3.14
C GLY A 432 -17.65 8.63 3.73
N PHE A 433 -18.92 8.76 3.35
CA PHE A 433 -19.95 7.82 3.79
C PHE A 433 -19.77 6.41 3.22
N LYS A 434 -19.14 6.25 2.05
CA LYS A 434 -18.85 4.92 1.48
C LYS A 434 -17.80 4.17 2.30
N TYR A 435 -16.77 4.87 2.77
CA TYR A 435 -15.70 4.28 3.58
C TYR A 435 -16.03 4.15 5.07
N PHE A 436 -16.78 5.09 5.63
CA PHE A 436 -16.92 5.21 7.08
C PHE A 436 -18.37 5.18 7.57
N LYS A 437 -19.36 5.11 6.67
CA LYS A 437 -20.78 5.27 7.00
C LYS A 437 -20.96 6.45 7.97
N MET A 438 -21.81 6.32 8.99
CA MET A 438 -22.09 7.36 9.98
C MET A 438 -20.86 7.76 10.82
N ASN A 439 -19.77 6.98 10.84
CA ASN A 439 -18.55 7.37 11.54
C ASN A 439 -17.84 8.56 10.88
N PHE A 440 -18.16 8.87 9.62
CA PHE A 440 -17.58 10.01 8.90
C PHE A 440 -17.75 11.33 9.67
N ASP A 441 -18.92 11.55 10.28
CA ASP A 441 -19.20 12.77 11.05
C ASP A 441 -18.28 12.91 12.26
N ARG A 442 -18.11 11.81 13.01
CA ARG A 442 -17.21 11.76 14.16
C ARG A 442 -15.77 12.03 13.71
N LEU A 443 -15.35 11.46 12.58
CA LEU A 443 -14.02 11.64 12.03
C LEU A 443 -13.75 13.09 11.61
N VAL A 444 -14.72 13.75 10.97
CA VAL A 444 -14.63 15.18 10.62
C VAL A 444 -14.48 16.05 11.87
N ARG A 445 -15.23 15.76 12.95
CA ARG A 445 -15.11 16.50 14.22
C ARG A 445 -13.72 16.33 14.86
N VAL A 446 -13.18 15.11 14.85
CA VAL A 446 -11.82 14.85 15.35
C VAL A 446 -10.81 15.62 14.51
N LYS A 447 -10.87 15.50 13.17
CA LYS A 447 -9.99 16.22 12.24
C LYS A 447 -10.01 17.73 12.50
N THR A 448 -11.19 18.31 12.66
CA THR A 448 -11.38 19.75 12.94
C THR A 448 -10.66 20.17 14.22
N LYS A 449 -10.67 19.32 15.25
CA LYS A 449 -10.03 19.62 16.54
C LYS A 449 -8.50 19.49 16.48
N VAL A 450 -8.00 18.44 15.82
CA VAL A 450 -6.56 18.08 15.87
C VAL A 450 -5.74 18.69 14.73
N ASP A 451 -6.36 19.01 13.60
CA ASP A 451 -5.72 19.64 12.45
C ASP A 451 -6.68 20.64 11.76
N PRO A 452 -7.01 21.76 12.43
CA PRO A 452 -7.94 22.76 11.90
C PRO A 452 -7.42 23.46 10.62
N THR A 453 -6.10 23.51 10.43
CA THR A 453 -5.45 24.09 9.24
C THR A 453 -5.42 23.14 8.04
N ASN A 454 -5.85 21.89 8.22
CA ASN A 454 -5.79 20.85 7.22
C ASN A 454 -4.37 20.66 6.63
N PHE A 455 -3.37 20.66 7.51
CA PHE A 455 -1.98 20.44 7.14
C PHE A 455 -1.78 19.03 6.58
N PHE A 456 -2.29 18.02 7.28
CA PHE A 456 -2.24 16.62 6.84
C PHE A 456 -3.38 16.31 5.88
N ARG A 457 -3.13 16.44 4.58
CA ARG A 457 -4.13 16.23 3.55
C ARG A 457 -3.61 15.47 2.34
N ASN A 458 -4.55 14.80 1.69
CA ASN A 458 -4.43 14.18 0.37
C ASN A 458 -5.80 14.25 -0.34
N GLU A 459 -5.89 13.65 -1.52
CA GLU A 459 -7.05 13.67 -2.42
C GLU A 459 -8.34 13.08 -1.81
N GLN A 460 -8.26 12.32 -0.72
CA GLN A 460 -9.43 11.73 -0.02
C GLN A 460 -9.23 11.79 1.50
N SER A 461 -8.59 12.86 1.97
CA SER A 461 -8.40 13.10 3.39
C SER A 461 -9.69 13.66 3.98
N ILE A 462 -10.03 13.27 5.21
CA ILE A 462 -11.18 13.84 5.91
C ILE A 462 -10.94 15.36 6.06
N PRO A 463 -11.86 16.23 5.58
CA PRO A 463 -11.68 17.67 5.71
C PRO A 463 -12.07 18.14 7.13
N PRO A 464 -11.41 19.18 7.68
CA PRO A 464 -11.93 19.87 8.86
C PRO A 464 -13.14 20.74 8.49
N LEU A 465 -14.00 21.04 9.46
CA LEU A 465 -15.05 22.03 9.32
C LEU A 465 -14.45 23.44 9.37
N PRO A 466 -14.93 24.39 8.54
CA PRO A 466 -14.62 25.79 8.68
C PRO A 466 -15.05 26.32 10.05
N SER A 467 -14.33 27.30 10.58
CA SER A 467 -14.61 27.94 11.87
C SER A 467 -16.07 28.43 12.02
N PHE A 468 -16.70 28.87 10.94
CA PHE A 468 -18.09 29.36 10.90
C PHE A 468 -19.16 28.26 10.84
N GLN A 469 -18.81 27.00 10.57
CA GLN A 469 -19.75 25.85 10.56
C GLN A 469 -19.70 25.01 11.84
N ILE A 470 -18.84 25.36 12.80
CA ILE A 470 -18.71 24.64 14.08
C ILE A 470 -20.01 24.76 14.91
N SER A 471 -20.74 25.88 14.80
CA SER A 471 -22.00 26.10 15.53
C SER A 471 -23.19 25.34 14.94
N THR A 472 -23.31 25.27 13.61
CA THR A 472 -24.46 24.66 12.91
C THR A 472 -24.42 23.12 12.86
N PHE A 473 -23.25 22.51 12.97
CA PHE A 473 -23.10 21.04 12.96
C PHE A 473 -23.59 20.36 14.26
N ARG A 474 -23.75 21.12 15.35
CA ARG A 474 -24.38 20.63 16.59
C ARG A 474 -25.87 20.39 16.42
N ASP A 475 -26.56 21.22 15.64
CA ASP A 475 -28.02 21.19 15.54
C ASP A 475 -28.53 20.09 14.57
N HIS A 476 -27.82 19.85 13.47
CA HIS A 476 -28.20 18.80 12.50
C HIS A 476 -28.14 17.37 13.09
N HIS A 477 -27.22 17.13 14.02
CA HIS A 477 -27.07 15.82 14.67
C HIS A 477 -28.18 15.52 15.68
N ASN A 478 -28.72 16.56 16.35
CA ASN A 478 -29.87 16.39 17.25
C ASN A 478 -31.14 16.08 16.46
N ASN A 479 -31.34 16.74 15.31
CA ASN A 479 -32.51 16.50 14.46
C ASN A 479 -32.48 15.13 13.76
N MET A 480 -31.30 14.58 13.41
CA MET A 480 -31.22 13.22 12.85
C MET A 480 -31.42 12.11 13.89
N LYS A 481 -31.12 12.36 15.17
CA LYS A 481 -31.45 11.39 16.23
C LYS A 481 -32.97 11.26 16.44
N GLU A 482 -33.71 12.36 16.32
CA GLU A 482 -35.18 12.34 16.36
C GLU A 482 -35.78 11.58 15.18
N PHE A 483 -35.22 11.72 13.97
CA PHE A 483 -35.70 10.98 12.79
C PHE A 483 -35.55 9.45 12.90
N VAL A 484 -34.52 8.95 13.58
CA VAL A 484 -34.34 7.51 13.83
C VAL A 484 -35.35 6.99 14.86
N GLN A 485 -35.85 7.85 15.75
CA GLN A 485 -36.90 7.47 16.71
C GLN A 485 -38.27 7.30 16.03
N TYR A 486 -38.50 7.95 14.89
CA TYR A 486 -39.73 7.83 14.10
C TYR A 486 -39.67 6.80 12.95
N ALA A 487 -38.49 6.32 12.57
CA ALA A 487 -38.33 5.33 11.50
C ALA A 487 -38.34 3.86 11.98
N ASN A 488 -38.58 3.62 13.28
CA ASN A 488 -38.70 2.29 13.91
C ASN A 488 -40.14 2.00 14.39
N VAL A 489 -41.16 2.50 13.68
CA VAL A 489 -42.57 2.10 13.85
C VAL A 489 -43.06 1.40 12.60
#